data_AF-A0A2J0LXB6-F1
#
_entry.id   AF-A0A2J0LXB6-F1
#
_cell.length_a   1.000
_cell.length_b   1.000
_cell.length_c   1.000
_cell.angle_alpha   90.00
_cell.angle_beta   90.00
_cell.angle_gamma   90.00
#
_symmetry.space_group_name_H-M   'P 1'
#
loop_
_entity.id
_entity.type
_entity.pdbx_description
1 polymer ?
#
loop_
_entity_poly.entity_id
_entity_poly.type
_entity_poly.pdbx_seq_one_letter_code
_entity_poly.pdbx_strand_id
1 'polypeptide(L)'
;HLLLATQRPEVTVITGLIKSNIPTRIAFQLKSQIDSRTILAAGGAEKLLGNGDMLYSPSEGTEMRRIQGAFVSDDEVKRVTTFWRNQKENFGEEGIGGELDLDDKTVDITEAMDELDNGSKEDALYEQAKEMTIRTGRASTTSFQTAFSVGYPRAARLMHLLEENGVVGMIGGKKTVLMNEGKVIPASAEDEKEQYGDNPLADQSDRDKWQL
;
A
#
# COMPACT_ATOMS: atom_id res chain seq x y z
N HIS A 1 11.89 -6.53 14.01
CA HIS A 1 11.97 -5.36 14.91
C HIS A 1 11.80 -4.12 14.05
N LEU A 2 10.95 -3.18 14.47
CA LEU A 2 10.64 -1.97 13.72
C LEU A 2 11.13 -0.75 14.50
N LEU A 3 11.80 0.18 13.82
CA LEU A 3 12.18 1.47 14.36
C LEU A 3 11.53 2.55 13.50
N LEU A 4 10.67 3.37 14.13
CA LEU A 4 10.03 4.50 13.50
C LEU A 4 10.56 5.78 14.14
N ALA A 5 11.02 6.72 13.34
CA ALA A 5 11.50 8.02 13.78
C ALA A 5 10.75 9.12 13.01
N THR A 6 10.41 10.20 13.70
CA THR A 6 9.78 11.37 13.09
C THR A 6 10.15 12.64 13.86
N GLN A 7 10.25 13.76 13.17
CA GLN A 7 10.38 15.09 13.76
C GLN A 7 9.03 15.82 13.86
N ARG A 8 7.95 15.25 13.30
CA ARG A 8 6.60 15.81 13.30
C ARG A 8 5.70 14.97 14.22
N PRO A 9 5.62 15.29 15.52
CA PRO A 9 4.85 14.54 16.51
C PRO A 9 3.35 14.86 16.44
N GLU A 10 2.76 14.78 15.26
CA GLU A 10 1.36 15.10 15.00
C GLU A 10 0.46 13.87 15.17
N VAL A 11 -0.81 14.06 15.54
CA VAL A 11 -1.78 12.96 15.71
C VAL A 11 -2.09 12.24 14.40
N THR A 12 -1.98 12.96 13.28
CA THR A 12 -2.11 12.44 11.91
C THR A 12 -0.98 11.49 11.55
N VAL A 13 0.24 11.77 12.03
CA VAL A 13 1.42 10.94 11.81
C VAL A 13 1.47 9.79 12.81
N ILE A 14 1.30 10.09 14.11
CA ILE A 14 1.32 9.12 15.21
C ILE A 14 -0.13 8.74 15.55
N THR A 15 -0.72 7.98 14.63
CA THR A 15 -2.12 7.54 14.71
C THR A 15 -2.38 6.59 15.88
N GLY A 16 -3.66 6.37 16.19
CA GLY A 16 -4.07 5.39 17.22
C GLY A 16 -3.56 3.98 16.96
N LEU A 17 -3.54 3.54 15.70
CA LEU A 17 -3.04 2.22 15.30
C LEU A 17 -1.53 2.06 15.55
N ILE A 18 -0.75 3.11 15.31
CA ILE A 18 0.69 3.11 15.61
C ILE A 18 0.88 3.04 17.14
N LYS A 19 0.14 3.86 17.88
CA LYS A 19 0.22 3.87 19.35
C LYS A 19 -0.18 2.54 19.98
N SER A 20 -1.16 1.83 19.44
CA SER A 20 -1.61 0.55 20.00
C SER A 20 -0.63 -0.60 19.75
N ASN A 21 0.17 -0.54 18.68
CA ASN A 21 1.05 -1.64 18.27
C ASN A 21 2.52 -1.42 18.64
N ILE A 22 2.92 -0.20 18.98
CA ILE A 22 4.30 0.14 19.36
C ILE A 22 4.31 0.69 20.79
N PRO A 23 4.47 -0.18 21.81
CA PRO A 23 4.38 0.21 23.21
C PRO A 23 5.63 0.92 23.72
N THR A 24 6.81 0.54 23.23
CA THR A 24 8.09 1.17 23.60
C THR A 24 8.30 2.45 22.82
N ARG A 25 8.59 3.55 23.52
CA ARG A 25 8.71 4.88 22.89
C ARG A 25 9.87 5.66 23.47
N ILE A 26 10.49 6.47 22.63
CA ILE A 26 11.53 7.42 22.99
C ILE A 26 11.11 8.79 22.48
N ALA A 27 11.24 9.82 23.30
CA ALA A 27 11.09 11.20 22.88
C ALA A 27 12.31 12.02 23.30
N PHE A 28 12.89 12.72 22.34
CA PHE A 28 13.84 13.80 22.60
C PHE A 28 13.09 15.09 22.96
N GLN A 29 13.82 16.19 23.11
CA GLN A 29 13.22 17.50 23.37
C GLN A 29 12.16 17.85 22.32
N LEU A 30 10.94 18.13 22.79
CA LEU A 30 9.81 18.56 21.98
C LEU A 30 9.44 20.01 22.29
N LYS A 31 8.69 20.65 21.40
CA LYS A 31 8.31 22.06 21.54
C LYS A 31 7.17 22.27 22.54
N SER A 32 6.26 21.31 22.66
CA SER A 32 5.07 21.47 23.48
C SER A 32 4.70 20.22 24.28
N GLN A 33 3.95 20.43 25.37
CA GLN A 33 3.39 19.33 26.16
C GLN A 33 2.38 18.50 25.36
N ILE A 34 1.72 19.10 24.35
CA ILE A 34 0.79 18.39 23.46
C ILE A 34 1.57 17.36 22.64
N ASP A 35 2.70 17.75 22.07
CA ASP A 35 3.59 16.85 21.31
C ASP A 35 4.13 15.72 22.18
N SER A 36 4.51 16.03 23.43
CA SER A 36 4.93 15.02 24.41
C SER A 36 3.84 13.99 24.64
N ARG A 37 2.58 14.42 24.79
CA ARG A 37 1.44 13.50 24.95
C ARG A 37 1.15 12.70 23.69
N THR A 38 1.37 13.28 22.50
CA THR A 38 1.20 12.53 21.25
C THR A 38 2.17 11.36 21.16
N ILE A 39 3.43 11.53 21.58
CA ILE A 39 4.43 10.46 21.55
C ILE A 39 4.34 9.55 22.79
N LEU A 40 4.46 10.10 24.00
CA LEU A 40 4.64 9.30 25.24
C LEU A 40 3.34 8.96 25.97
N ALA A 41 2.19 9.47 25.50
CA ALA A 41 0.93 9.51 26.25
C ALA A 41 1.00 10.29 27.59
N ALA A 42 2.13 10.95 27.86
CA ALA A 42 2.41 11.73 29.05
C ALA A 42 3.21 12.99 28.72
N GLY A 43 3.16 13.99 29.60
CA GLY A 43 4.02 15.18 29.49
C GLY A 43 5.43 14.92 30.02
N GLY A 44 6.38 15.79 29.66
CA GLY A 44 7.74 15.79 30.18
C GLY A 44 8.80 16.02 29.12
N ALA A 45 8.56 15.62 27.87
CA ALA A 45 9.54 15.77 26.79
C ALA A 45 9.78 17.25 26.41
N GLU A 46 8.81 18.13 26.69
CA GLU A 46 8.94 19.58 26.49
C GLU A 46 9.93 20.24 27.46
N LYS A 47 10.33 19.54 28.52
CA LYS A 47 11.26 20.03 29.55
C LYS A 47 12.68 19.50 29.40
N LEU A 48 12.93 18.69 28.37
CA LEU A 48 14.26 18.16 28.08
C LEU A 48 15.19 19.28 27.61
N LEU A 49 16.49 19.07 27.78
CA LEU A 49 17.53 20.08 27.53
C LEU A 49 18.04 20.06 26.08
N GLY A 50 17.63 19.08 25.28
CA GLY A 50 18.15 18.84 23.93
C GLY A 50 19.46 18.07 23.95
N ASN A 51 20.22 18.10 22.85
CA ASN A 51 21.56 17.50 22.73
C ASN A 51 21.67 16.06 23.24
N GLY A 52 20.70 15.21 22.87
CA GLY A 52 20.67 13.79 23.25
C GLY A 52 19.90 13.48 24.54
N ASP A 53 19.42 14.48 25.28
CA ASP A 53 18.54 14.25 26.43
C ASP A 53 17.18 13.72 25.97
N MET A 54 16.76 12.57 26.52
CA MET A 54 15.56 11.86 26.09
C MET A 54 14.77 11.23 27.26
N LEU A 55 13.47 11.04 27.04
CA LEU A 55 12.61 10.20 27.87
C LEU A 55 12.36 8.88 27.15
N TYR A 56 12.60 7.80 27.88
CA TYR A 56 12.32 6.44 27.47
C TYR A 56 11.09 5.91 28.24
N SER A 57 10.10 5.45 27.48
CA SER A 57 8.91 4.77 27.97
C SER A 57 8.99 3.29 27.60
N PRO A 58 9.19 2.38 28.59
CA PRO A 58 9.24 0.95 28.32
C PRO A 58 7.89 0.39 27.90
N SER A 59 7.87 -0.81 27.30
CA SER A 59 6.63 -1.55 27.05
C SER A 59 6.01 -2.09 28.33
N GLU A 60 6.84 -2.42 29.31
CA GLU A 60 6.47 -2.95 30.61
C GLU A 60 6.69 -1.90 31.69
N GLY A 61 5.61 -1.54 32.39
CA GLY A 61 5.62 -0.52 33.44
C GLY A 61 5.21 0.87 32.95
N THR A 62 4.86 1.72 33.90
CA THR A 62 4.38 3.09 33.68
C THR A 62 5.45 4.16 33.95
N GLU A 63 6.62 3.76 34.46
CA GLU A 63 7.68 4.68 34.82
C GLU A 63 8.55 5.03 33.61
N MET A 64 8.47 6.29 33.19
CA MET A 64 9.38 6.85 32.20
C MET A 64 10.74 7.10 32.82
N ARG A 65 11.80 6.74 32.10
CA ARG A 65 13.19 6.98 32.52
C ARG A 65 13.80 8.08 31.67
N ARG A 66 14.41 9.07 32.31
CA ARG A 66 15.23 10.07 31.63
C ARG A 66 16.62 9.50 31.36
N ILE A 67 17.08 9.59 30.12
CA ILE A 67 18.34 9.01 29.65
C ILE A 67 19.08 10.07 28.84
N GLN A 68 20.40 10.13 29.01
CA GLN A 68 21.27 10.91 28.14
C GLN A 68 21.78 10.02 27.00
N GLY A 69 21.44 10.36 25.77
CA GLY A 69 21.92 9.69 24.57
C GLY A 69 23.42 9.84 24.39
N ALA A 70 24.06 8.78 23.90
CA ALA A 70 25.45 8.83 23.49
C ALA A 70 25.58 9.71 22.23
N PHE A 71 26.53 10.63 22.25
CA PHE A 71 26.89 11.40 21.06
C PHE A 71 27.78 10.54 20.18
N VAL A 72 27.44 10.46 18.90
CA VAL A 72 28.25 9.83 17.86
C VAL A 72 28.37 10.84 16.73
N SER A 73 29.60 11.16 16.36
CA SER A 73 29.90 12.07 15.25
C SER A 73 29.71 11.39 13.89
N ASP A 74 29.45 12.19 12.85
CA ASP A 74 29.35 11.68 11.48
C ASP A 74 30.64 10.97 11.03
N ASP A 75 31.80 11.45 11.50
CA ASP A 75 33.09 10.83 11.22
C ASP A 75 33.22 9.45 11.88
N GLU A 76 32.66 9.24 13.07
CA GLU A 76 32.59 7.91 13.71
C GLU A 76 31.71 6.96 12.91
N VAL A 77 30.53 7.43 12.47
CA VAL A 77 29.63 6.64 11.63
C VAL A 77 30.33 6.24 10.33
N LYS A 78 31.00 7.18 9.65
CA LYS A 78 31.77 6.92 8.42
C LYS A 78 32.89 5.91 8.62
N ARG A 79 33.61 5.96 9.75
CA ARG A 79 34.66 4.98 10.04
C ARG A 79 34.08 3.57 10.19
N VAL A 80 32.96 3.43 10.91
CA VAL A 80 32.31 2.13 11.12
C VAL A 80 31.72 1.59 9.82
N THR A 81 31.01 2.42 9.04
CA THR A 81 30.43 1.98 7.75
C THR A 81 31.49 1.60 6.73
N THR A 82 32.61 2.34 6.68
CA THR A 82 33.75 2.01 5.80
C THR A 82 34.42 0.69 6.22
N PHE A 83 34.60 0.47 7.52
CA PHE A 83 35.13 -0.80 8.04
C PHE A 83 34.28 -1.99 7.59
N TRP A 84 32.96 -1.90 7.72
CA TRP A 84 32.03 -2.95 7.27
C TRP A 84 32.03 -3.14 5.75
N ARG A 85 32.11 -2.05 4.97
CA ARG A 85 32.21 -2.13 3.50
C ARG A 85 33.48 -2.88 3.07
N ASN A 86 34.62 -2.53 3.65
CA ASN A 86 35.90 -3.17 3.34
C ASN A 86 35.90 -4.66 3.76
N GLN A 87 35.22 -5.00 4.86
CA GLN A 87 35.04 -6.41 5.21
C GLN A 87 34.26 -7.16 4.14
N LYS A 88 33.15 -6.60 3.62
CA LYS A 88 32.36 -7.23 2.54
C LYS A 88 33.22 -7.50 1.29
N GLU A 89 34.03 -6.52 0.87
CA GLU A 89 34.95 -6.67 -0.27
C GLU A 89 35.97 -7.79 -0.03
N ASN A 90 36.50 -7.91 1.19
CA ASN A 90 37.47 -8.95 1.55
C ASN A 90 36.87 -10.37 1.61
N PHE A 91 35.56 -10.51 1.83
CA PHE A 91 34.86 -11.81 1.89
C PHE A 91 34.31 -12.28 0.52
N GLY A 92 34.46 -11.49 -0.55
CA GLY A 92 34.12 -11.92 -1.92
C GLY A 92 32.61 -12.06 -2.19
N GLU A 93 31.75 -11.51 -1.35
CA GLU A 93 30.30 -11.47 -1.59
C GLU A 93 29.93 -10.29 -2.50
N GLU A 94 30.26 -10.37 -3.79
CA GLU A 94 29.85 -9.39 -4.80
C GLU A 94 28.35 -9.45 -5.16
N GLY A 95 27.60 -10.46 -4.70
CA GLY A 95 26.30 -10.80 -5.30
C GLY A 95 25.08 -10.87 -4.40
N ILE A 96 25.16 -10.53 -3.10
CA ILE A 96 23.99 -10.61 -2.20
C ILE A 96 23.71 -9.24 -1.60
N GLY A 97 22.68 -8.61 -2.14
CA GLY A 97 22.25 -7.27 -1.81
C GLY A 97 21.94 -6.58 -3.11
N GLY A 98 20.70 -6.72 -3.57
CA GLY A 98 20.19 -5.87 -4.64
C GLY A 98 20.59 -4.44 -4.32
N GLU A 99 21.13 -3.77 -5.32
CA GLU A 99 21.47 -2.36 -5.31
C GLU A 99 20.23 -1.60 -4.84
N LEU A 100 20.13 -1.38 -3.53
CA LEU A 100 19.31 -0.32 -3.00
C LEU A 100 20.09 0.91 -3.41
N ASP A 101 19.71 1.49 -4.54
CA ASP A 101 20.00 2.86 -4.91
C ASP A 101 19.51 3.73 -3.75
N LEU A 102 20.33 3.79 -2.70
CA LEU A 102 20.30 4.81 -1.65
C LEU A 102 20.97 6.04 -2.26
N ASP A 103 20.42 6.50 -3.38
CA ASP A 103 20.48 7.91 -3.70
C ASP A 103 19.87 8.63 -2.50
N ASP A 104 20.56 9.68 -2.07
CA ASP A 104 20.39 10.52 -0.89
C ASP A 104 19.05 11.29 -0.89
N LYS A 105 17.95 10.61 -1.21
CA LYS A 105 16.59 11.10 -1.11
C LYS A 105 16.08 10.70 0.25
N THR A 106 16.18 11.64 1.19
CA THR A 106 15.23 11.72 2.29
C THR A 106 13.83 11.69 1.70
N VAL A 107 13.21 10.52 1.63
CA VAL A 107 11.83 10.37 1.17
C VAL A 107 10.96 11.06 2.22
N ASP A 108 10.61 12.31 1.94
CA ASP A 108 9.64 13.04 2.73
C ASP A 108 8.33 12.26 2.62
N ILE A 109 7.71 11.94 3.76
CA ILE A 109 6.52 11.07 3.82
C ILE A 109 5.35 11.70 3.01
N THR A 110 5.42 13.00 2.75
CA THR A 110 4.55 13.75 1.85
C THR A 110 4.77 13.45 0.37
N GLU A 111 6.00 13.20 -0.10
CA GLU A 111 6.26 12.83 -1.50
C GLU A 111 5.79 11.40 -1.81
N ALA A 112 5.85 10.48 -0.84
CA ALA A 112 5.28 9.15 -0.97
C ALA A 112 3.73 9.17 -1.03
N MET A 113 3.10 10.25 -0.57
CA MET A 113 1.66 10.50 -0.73
C MET A 113 1.35 11.21 -2.06
N ASP A 114 2.22 12.08 -2.55
CA ASP A 114 2.08 12.73 -3.87
C ASP A 114 2.36 11.78 -5.05
N GLU A 115 3.20 10.75 -4.89
CA GLU A 115 3.31 9.63 -5.86
C GLU A 115 2.05 8.76 -5.92
N LEU A 116 1.14 8.91 -4.95
CA LEU A 116 -0.18 8.27 -5.00
C LEU A 116 -1.19 9.07 -5.85
N ASP A 117 -0.90 10.35 -6.14
CA ASP A 117 -1.82 11.33 -6.75
C ASP A 117 -1.37 11.84 -8.13
N ASN A 118 -0.09 11.74 -8.49
CA ASN A 118 0.38 12.16 -9.82
C ASN A 118 0.12 11.10 -10.90
N GLY A 119 -1.00 11.27 -11.59
CA GLY A 119 -1.33 10.57 -12.82
C GLY A 119 -0.33 10.80 -13.97
N SER A 120 -0.51 10.00 -15.03
CA SER A 120 0.13 10.12 -16.35
C SER A 120 1.56 9.60 -16.54
N LYS A 121 1.89 8.46 -15.91
CA LYS A 121 2.71 7.45 -16.60
C LYS A 121 1.93 6.15 -16.57
N GLU A 122 1.57 5.65 -17.75
CA GLU A 122 0.99 4.31 -17.94
C GLU A 122 1.71 3.36 -16.98
N ASP A 123 0.97 2.76 -16.05
CA ASP A 123 1.53 1.83 -15.07
C ASP A 123 2.35 0.81 -15.87
N ALA A 124 3.66 0.68 -15.61
CA ALA A 124 4.54 -0.17 -16.43
C ALA A 124 4.06 -1.64 -16.51
N LEU A 125 3.16 -2.01 -15.60
CA LEU A 125 2.48 -3.30 -15.51
C LEU A 125 1.15 -3.39 -16.28
N TYR A 126 0.63 -2.29 -16.81
CA TYR A 126 -0.66 -2.22 -17.50
C TYR A 126 -0.67 -3.07 -18.77
N GLU A 127 0.34 -2.95 -19.65
CA GLU A 127 0.37 -3.73 -20.90
C GLU A 127 0.51 -5.24 -20.61
N GLN A 128 1.29 -5.60 -19.59
CA GLN A 128 1.43 -6.98 -19.14
C GLN A 128 0.13 -7.52 -18.52
N ALA A 129 -0.58 -6.69 -17.74
CA ALA A 129 -1.87 -7.05 -17.16
C ALA A 129 -2.95 -7.23 -18.22
N LYS A 130 -2.96 -6.39 -19.27
CA LYS A 130 -3.83 -6.49 -20.43
C LYS A 130 -3.60 -7.80 -21.19
N GLU A 131 -2.34 -8.10 -21.53
CA GLU A 131 -1.99 -9.35 -22.23
C GLU A 131 -2.39 -10.59 -21.42
N MET A 132 -2.10 -10.59 -20.11
CA MET A 132 -2.49 -11.68 -19.21
C MET A 132 -4.00 -11.84 -19.15
N THR A 133 -4.74 -10.74 -19.09
CA THR A 133 -6.21 -10.73 -19.04
C THR A 133 -6.84 -11.29 -20.31
N ILE A 134 -6.32 -10.88 -21.47
CA ILE A 134 -6.76 -11.38 -22.79
C ILE A 134 -6.47 -12.88 -22.90
N ARG A 135 -5.25 -13.32 -22.54
CA ARG A 135 -4.82 -14.72 -22.63
C ARG A 135 -5.60 -15.66 -21.70
N THR A 136 -5.90 -15.22 -20.49
CA THR A 136 -6.55 -16.06 -19.46
C THR A 136 -8.07 -15.94 -19.46
N GLY A 137 -8.63 -14.88 -20.08
CA GLY A 137 -10.05 -14.57 -20.06
C GLY A 137 -10.60 -14.27 -18.66
N ARG A 138 -9.73 -14.06 -17.66
CA ARG A 138 -10.10 -13.88 -16.26
C ARG A 138 -9.44 -12.63 -15.69
N ALA A 139 -10.26 -11.65 -15.32
CA ALA A 139 -9.82 -10.43 -14.64
C ALA A 139 -10.38 -10.39 -13.21
N SER A 140 -9.49 -10.43 -12.22
CA SER A 140 -9.83 -10.12 -10.83
C SER A 140 -8.66 -9.43 -10.15
N THR A 141 -8.96 -8.60 -9.16
CA THR A 141 -7.95 -7.92 -8.33
C THR A 141 -6.99 -8.93 -7.69
N THR A 142 -7.51 -10.06 -7.19
CA THR A 142 -6.70 -11.15 -6.63
C THR A 142 -5.79 -11.84 -7.65
N SER A 143 -6.22 -11.95 -8.91
CA SER A 143 -5.40 -12.51 -10.00
C SER A 143 -4.18 -11.62 -10.26
N PHE A 144 -4.36 -10.30 -10.27
CA PHE A 144 -3.26 -9.36 -10.45
C PHE A 144 -2.30 -9.31 -9.26
N GLN A 145 -2.80 -9.42 -8.03
CA GLN A 145 -1.94 -9.47 -6.84
C GLN A 145 -0.97 -10.67 -6.87
N THR A 146 -1.47 -11.83 -7.31
CA THR A 146 -0.65 -13.07 -7.35
C THR A 146 0.24 -13.14 -8.58
N ALA A 147 -0.21 -12.66 -9.74
CA ALA A 147 0.57 -12.71 -10.98
C ALA A 147 1.71 -11.68 -11.03
N PHE A 148 1.51 -10.48 -10.48
CA PHE A 148 2.47 -9.38 -10.54
C PHE A 148 3.11 -9.04 -9.19
N SER A 149 2.80 -9.82 -8.13
CA SER A 149 3.28 -9.58 -6.77
C SER A 149 3.03 -8.14 -6.26
N VAL A 150 1.90 -7.55 -6.69
CA VAL A 150 1.53 -6.17 -6.35
C VAL A 150 0.56 -6.10 -5.16
N GLY A 151 0.65 -5.02 -4.39
CA GLY A 151 -0.31 -4.74 -3.31
C GLY A 151 -1.73 -4.48 -3.82
N TYR A 152 -2.73 -4.66 -2.95
CA TYR A 152 -4.16 -4.49 -3.29
C TYR A 152 -4.51 -3.16 -3.96
N PRO A 153 -4.02 -1.99 -3.50
CA PRO A 153 -4.36 -0.71 -4.12
C PRO A 153 -3.88 -0.62 -5.58
N ARG A 154 -2.70 -1.17 -5.89
CA ARG A 154 -2.16 -1.18 -7.25
C ARG A 154 -2.90 -2.16 -8.15
N ALA A 155 -3.27 -3.34 -7.64
CA ALA A 155 -4.10 -4.30 -8.36
C ALA A 155 -5.49 -3.76 -8.69
N ALA A 156 -6.12 -3.02 -7.76
CA ALA A 156 -7.41 -2.37 -7.98
C ALA A 156 -7.32 -1.27 -9.05
N ARG A 157 -6.24 -0.47 -9.04
CA ARG A 157 -6.00 0.53 -10.10
C ARG A 157 -5.81 -0.09 -11.47
N LEU A 158 -5.02 -1.16 -11.59
CA LEU A 158 -4.86 -1.90 -12.86
C LEU A 158 -6.21 -2.45 -13.37
N MET A 159 -7.05 -2.95 -12.47
CA MET A 159 -8.40 -3.41 -12.83
C MET A 159 -9.27 -2.26 -13.34
N HIS A 160 -9.25 -1.10 -12.69
CA HIS A 160 -10.00 0.07 -13.17
C HIS A 160 -9.50 0.60 -14.51
N LEU A 161 -8.18 0.63 -14.73
CA LEU A 161 -7.60 1.02 -16.02
C LEU A 161 -7.99 0.06 -17.15
N LEU A 162 -8.09 -1.24 -16.86
CA LEU A 162 -8.57 -2.23 -17.83
C LEU A 162 -10.07 -2.11 -18.11
N GLU A 163 -10.87 -1.65 -17.14
CA GLU A 163 -12.28 -1.33 -17.33
C GLU A 163 -12.47 -0.05 -18.17
N GLU A 164 -11.72 1.01 -17.86
CA GLU A 164 -11.76 2.29 -18.57
C GLU A 164 -11.34 2.15 -20.04
N ASN A 165 -10.32 1.34 -20.31
CA ASN A 165 -9.85 1.06 -21.67
C ASN A 165 -10.65 -0.03 -22.40
N GLY A 166 -11.77 -0.49 -21.82
CA GLY A 166 -12.69 -1.43 -22.49
C GLY A 166 -12.17 -2.85 -22.66
N VAL A 167 -11.11 -3.24 -21.94
CA VAL A 167 -10.59 -4.62 -21.94
C VAL A 167 -11.50 -5.53 -21.10
N VAL A 168 -12.07 -5.00 -20.01
CA VAL A 168 -12.97 -5.73 -19.10
C VAL A 168 -14.27 -4.95 -18.91
N GLY A 169 -15.40 -5.64 -18.99
CA GLY A 169 -16.72 -5.04 -18.79
C GLY A 169 -17.67 -5.97 -18.06
N MET A 170 -18.86 -5.47 -17.74
CA MET A 170 -19.91 -6.29 -17.12
C MET A 170 -20.81 -6.86 -18.21
N ILE A 171 -20.86 -8.20 -18.30
CA ILE A 171 -21.86 -8.92 -19.09
C ILE A 171 -22.73 -9.69 -18.11
N GLY A 172 -24.03 -9.38 -18.05
CA GLY A 172 -25.00 -10.10 -17.21
C GLY A 172 -24.72 -10.05 -15.69
N GLY A 173 -24.14 -8.96 -15.20
CA GLY A 173 -23.80 -8.79 -13.78
C GLY A 173 -22.50 -9.48 -13.33
N LYS A 174 -21.73 -10.07 -14.25
CA LYS A 174 -20.40 -10.64 -13.99
C LYS A 174 -19.32 -9.93 -14.81
N LYS A 175 -18.20 -9.61 -14.15
CA LYS A 175 -17.02 -9.02 -14.81
C LYS A 175 -16.42 -10.04 -15.80
N THR A 176 -16.42 -9.69 -17.08
CA THR A 176 -15.99 -10.57 -18.19
C THR A 176 -15.08 -9.78 -19.13
N VAL A 177 -14.08 -10.46 -19.71
CA VAL A 177 -13.11 -9.84 -20.63
C VAL A 177 -13.76 -9.66 -22.01
N LEU A 178 -13.71 -8.44 -22.56
CA LEU A 178 -14.39 -8.06 -23.80
C LEU A 178 -13.52 -8.27 -25.05
N MET A 179 -12.19 -8.23 -24.90
CA MET A 179 -11.24 -8.58 -25.96
C MET A 179 -10.68 -9.98 -25.70
N ASN A 180 -11.17 -10.97 -26.44
CA ASN A 180 -10.53 -12.29 -26.55
C ASN A 180 -10.12 -12.50 -28.03
N GLU A 181 -8.99 -13.15 -28.29
CA GLU A 181 -8.31 -13.30 -29.59
C GLU A 181 -9.12 -14.07 -30.67
N GLY A 182 -10.35 -13.64 -30.98
CA GLY A 182 -11.12 -14.23 -32.07
C GLY A 182 -12.62 -13.97 -32.10
N LYS A 183 -13.20 -13.30 -31.10
CA LYS A 183 -14.60 -12.86 -31.18
C LYS A 183 -14.78 -11.50 -30.51
N VAL A 184 -14.83 -10.46 -31.35
CA VAL A 184 -15.48 -9.20 -30.98
C VAL A 184 -16.95 -9.55 -30.76
N ILE A 185 -17.43 -9.47 -29.52
CA ILE A 185 -18.86 -9.49 -29.23
C ILE A 185 -19.32 -8.04 -29.41
N PRO A 186 -20.02 -7.69 -30.50
CA PRO A 186 -20.49 -6.32 -30.68
C PRO A 186 -21.48 -5.97 -29.55
N ALA A 187 -21.36 -4.74 -29.04
CA ALA A 187 -22.17 -4.18 -27.96
C ALA A 187 -23.63 -3.87 -28.36
N SER A 188 -24.19 -4.62 -29.32
CA SER A 188 -25.51 -4.38 -29.87
C SER A 188 -26.16 -5.70 -30.27
N ALA A 189 -26.70 -6.38 -29.27
CA ALA A 189 -27.84 -7.27 -29.44
C ALA A 189 -28.63 -7.12 -28.14
N GLU A 190 -29.56 -6.17 -28.15
CA GLU A 190 -30.67 -6.18 -27.21
C GLU A 190 -31.40 -7.51 -27.45
N ASP A 191 -31.12 -8.51 -26.62
CA ASP A 191 -32.04 -9.61 -26.45
C ASP A 191 -33.27 -9.01 -25.78
N GLU A 192 -34.23 -8.55 -26.59
CA GLU A 192 -35.63 -8.35 -26.19
C GLU A 192 -36.10 -9.68 -25.59
N LYS A 193 -35.93 -9.83 -24.28
CA LYS A 193 -36.63 -10.86 -23.52
C LYS A 193 -38.07 -10.41 -23.45
N GLU A 194 -38.92 -11.01 -24.29
CA GLU A 194 -40.38 -10.88 -24.20
C GLU A 194 -40.80 -10.97 -22.73
N GLN A 195 -41.47 -9.93 -22.25
CA GLN A 195 -41.86 -9.80 -20.86
C GLN A 195 -43.19 -10.54 -20.66
N TYR A 196 -43.37 -11.17 -19.50
CA TYR A 196 -44.61 -11.90 -19.18
C TYR A 196 -45.83 -10.97 -19.34
N GLY A 197 -46.74 -11.31 -20.25
CA GLY A 197 -47.84 -10.44 -20.69
C GLY A 197 -47.75 -9.94 -22.14
N ASP A 198 -46.61 -10.06 -22.83
CA ASP A 198 -46.46 -9.61 -24.24
C ASP A 198 -47.10 -10.58 -25.24
N ASN A 199 -47.23 -11.87 -24.90
CA ASN A 199 -47.83 -12.89 -25.77
C ASN A 199 -48.83 -13.79 -25.03
N PRO A 200 -50.12 -13.39 -24.95
CA PRO A 200 -51.11 -14.05 -24.10
C PRO A 200 -51.45 -15.50 -24.51
N LEU A 201 -51.10 -15.94 -25.72
CA LEU A 201 -51.25 -17.35 -26.14
C LEU A 201 -50.10 -18.23 -25.66
N ALA A 202 -48.87 -17.72 -25.67
CA ALA A 202 -47.68 -18.45 -25.22
C ALA A 202 -47.73 -18.67 -23.69
N ASP A 203 -48.11 -17.63 -22.94
CA ASP A 203 -48.28 -17.67 -21.49
C ASP A 203 -49.40 -18.65 -21.06
N GLN A 204 -50.40 -18.86 -21.92
CA GLN A 204 -51.48 -19.83 -21.67
C GLN A 204 -50.97 -21.28 -21.75
N SER A 205 -50.12 -21.57 -22.74
CA SER A 205 -49.52 -22.90 -22.92
C SER A 205 -48.58 -23.31 -21.79
N ASP A 206 -47.91 -22.34 -21.16
CA ASP A 206 -47.05 -22.58 -20.01
C ASP A 206 -47.83 -22.74 -18.69
N ARG A 207 -49.03 -22.16 -18.57
CA ARG A 207 -49.96 -22.45 -17.45
C ARG A 207 -50.48 -23.89 -17.48
N ASP A 208 -50.82 -24.39 -18.66
CA ASP A 208 -51.44 -25.73 -18.80
C ASP A 208 -50.43 -26.86 -18.58
N LYS A 209 -49.12 -26.61 -18.73
CA LYS A 209 -48.04 -27.58 -18.41
C LYS A 209 -48.01 -28.02 -16.94
N TRP A 210 -48.56 -27.23 -16.03
CA TRP A 210 -48.54 -27.50 -14.58
C TRP A 210 -49.87 -28.02 -14.04
N GLN A 211 -50.88 -28.23 -14.90
CA GLN A 211 -52.22 -28.72 -14.51
C GLN A 211 -52.49 -30.18 -14.90
N LEU A 212 -51.46 -30.97 -15.25
CA LEU A 212 -51.55 -32.42 -15.49
C LEU A 212 -50.86 -33.23 -14.39
#